data_AF-A0A314Y3P8-F1
#
_entry.id   AF-A0A314Y3P8-F1
#
_cell.length_a   1.000
_cell.length_b   1.000
_cell.length_c   1.000
_cell.angle_alpha   90.00
_cell.angle_beta   90.00
_cell.angle_gamma   90.00
#
_symmetry.space_group_name_H-M   'P 1'
#
loop_
_entity.id
_entity.type
_entity.pdbx_description
1 polymer ?
#
loop_
_entity_poly.entity_id
_entity_poly.type
_entity_poly.pdbx_seq_one_letter_code
_entity_poly.pdbx_strand_id
1 'polypeptide(L)'
;MFLNEYNTIKYPLDKEASAANYTKKLQEIISYPGNANLSAGIGLQGHFGSSQPNLAYIRSTLDMLGATEFPIWLPEVDVQKGPNQGQYLEEILREGFSHPAVEGIIMFVGPLAAGFNVTTLADKSFKNTPAGDVVDELLDQWKFGTRETTTDDEGFTNISLFHGDYEITVQNHTTNSSATLGLGVTEDEPQTIVQLSTSETEIRRQSRGTDQNCCYSCYRNCHGV
;
A
#
# COMPACT_ATOMS: atom_id res chain seq x y z
N MET A 1 -16.83 8.69 -4.13
CA MET A 1 -16.32 10.05 -4.44
C MET A 1 -15.11 10.32 -3.56
N PHE A 2 -14.06 10.99 -4.04
CA PHE A 2 -12.94 11.39 -3.19
C PHE A 2 -12.96 12.89 -2.92
N LEU A 3 -12.73 13.30 -1.68
CA LEU A 3 -12.24 14.65 -1.38
C LEU A 3 -10.71 14.57 -1.52
N ASN A 4 -10.04 15.47 -2.23
CA ASN A 4 -8.59 15.42 -2.41
C ASN A 4 -7.98 16.74 -1.96
N GLU A 5 -7.03 16.70 -1.03
CA GLU A 5 -6.46 17.91 -0.45
C GLU A 5 -4.93 17.84 -0.38
N TYR A 6 -4.30 18.99 -0.65
CA TYR A 6 -2.86 19.16 -0.57
C TYR A 6 -2.45 19.56 0.85
N ASN A 7 -1.17 19.42 1.18
CA ASN A 7 -0.57 19.75 2.49
C ASN A 7 -1.04 18.94 3.71
N THR A 8 -2.26 18.41 3.76
CA THR A 8 -2.85 17.76 4.95
C THR A 8 -1.91 16.76 5.61
N ILE A 9 -1.33 15.85 4.84
CA ILE A 9 -0.46 14.78 5.34
C ILE A 9 0.97 15.20 5.67
N LYS A 10 1.44 16.37 5.18
CA LYS A 10 2.87 16.73 5.22
C LYS A 10 3.21 18.01 5.97
N TYR A 11 2.27 18.94 6.15
CA TYR A 11 2.58 20.28 6.62
C TYR A 11 1.77 20.66 7.88
N PRO A 12 2.30 20.41 9.09
CA PRO A 12 1.57 20.61 10.35
C PRO A 12 1.20 22.06 10.67
N LEU A 13 1.82 23.03 10.00
CA LEU A 13 1.59 24.45 10.23
C LEU A 13 0.49 25.05 9.34
N ASP A 14 0.03 24.30 8.33
CA ASP A 14 -1.09 24.70 7.48
C ASP A 14 -2.38 24.32 8.19
N LYS A 15 -2.92 25.29 8.93
CA LYS A 15 -4.14 25.09 9.71
C LYS A 15 -5.35 24.90 8.82
N GLU A 16 -5.36 25.48 7.62
CA GLU A 16 -6.48 25.39 6.69
C GLU A 16 -6.60 23.97 6.15
N ALA A 17 -5.47 23.38 5.72
CA ALA A 17 -5.40 22.00 5.24
C ALA A 17 -5.26 20.95 6.34
N SER A 18 -5.53 21.27 7.62
CA SER A 18 -5.37 20.31 8.72
C SER A 18 -6.34 19.12 8.64
N ALA A 19 -5.94 17.97 9.20
CA ALA A 19 -6.79 16.77 9.27
C ALA A 19 -8.16 17.06 9.92
N ALA A 20 -8.20 17.89 10.96
CA ALA A 20 -9.44 18.28 11.61
C ALA A 20 -10.39 19.07 10.69
N ASN A 21 -9.86 20.02 9.91
CA ASN A 21 -10.66 20.77 8.95
C ASN A 21 -11.10 19.90 7.78
N TYR A 22 -10.25 18.98 7.34
CA TYR A 22 -10.58 17.98 6.34
C TYR A 22 -11.78 17.13 6.82
N THR A 23 -11.71 16.54 8.01
CA THR A 23 -12.80 15.72 8.59
C THR A 23 -14.09 16.53 8.70
N LYS A 24 -13.99 17.78 9.18
CA LYS A 24 -15.15 18.67 9.26
C LYS A 24 -15.78 18.90 7.88
N LYS A 25 -14.97 19.12 6.84
CA LYS A 25 -15.48 19.34 5.48
C LYS A 25 -16.12 18.07 4.91
N LEU A 26 -15.50 16.92 5.12
CA LEU A 26 -16.04 15.63 4.71
C LEU A 26 -17.41 15.37 5.36
N GLN A 27 -17.51 15.56 6.67
CA GLN A 27 -18.77 15.41 7.41
C GLN A 27 -19.84 16.39 6.93
N GLU A 28 -19.48 17.64 6.66
CA GLU A 28 -20.39 18.63 6.08
C GLU A 28 -20.97 18.11 4.75
N ILE A 29 -20.11 17.62 3.84
CA ILE A 29 -20.52 17.08 2.54
C ILE A 29 -21.47 15.89 2.69
N ILE A 30 -21.13 14.91 3.55
CA ILE A 30 -21.95 13.73 3.78
C ILE A 30 -23.31 14.09 4.41
N SER A 31 -23.34 15.14 5.25
CA SER A 31 -24.58 15.56 5.93
C SER A 31 -25.62 16.25 5.04
N TYR A 32 -25.25 16.66 3.81
CA TYR A 32 -26.20 17.33 2.92
C TYR A 32 -27.38 16.41 2.53
N PRO A 33 -28.63 16.93 2.52
CA PRO A 33 -29.78 16.18 2.04
C PRO A 33 -29.56 15.64 0.62
N GLY A 34 -29.69 14.33 0.45
CA GLY A 34 -29.41 13.63 -0.82
C GLY A 34 -28.10 12.83 -0.83
N ASN A 35 -27.21 13.04 0.14
CA ASN A 35 -25.92 12.34 0.22
C ASN A 35 -25.91 11.15 1.20
N ALA A 36 -27.06 10.74 1.72
CA ALA A 36 -27.17 9.66 2.71
C ALA A 36 -26.56 8.32 2.27
N ASN A 37 -26.53 8.05 0.96
CA ASN A 37 -25.94 6.83 0.38
C ASN A 37 -24.62 7.12 -0.38
N LEU A 38 -24.04 8.31 -0.21
CA LEU A 38 -22.81 8.68 -0.89
C LEU A 38 -21.63 7.98 -0.22
N SER A 39 -21.02 7.03 -0.94
CA SER A 39 -19.70 6.51 -0.55
C SER A 39 -18.62 7.55 -0.83
N ALA A 40 -17.83 7.87 0.19
CA ALA A 40 -16.72 8.80 0.11
C ALA A 40 -15.38 8.12 0.41
N GLY A 41 -14.30 8.76 -0.01
CA GLY A 41 -12.92 8.39 0.28
C GLY A 41 -12.08 9.64 0.50
N ILE A 42 -10.94 9.45 1.14
CA ILE A 42 -10.02 10.49 1.57
C ILE A 42 -8.80 10.48 0.66
N GLY A 43 -8.64 11.51 -0.16
CA GLY A 43 -7.45 11.74 -0.97
C GLY A 43 -6.48 12.70 -0.30
N LEU A 44 -5.24 12.26 -0.08
CA LEU A 44 -4.16 13.08 0.46
C LEU A 44 -3.03 13.11 -0.57
N GLN A 45 -2.92 14.19 -1.36
CA GLN A 45 -2.08 14.22 -2.56
C GLN A 45 -0.71 13.58 -2.36
N GLY A 46 0.01 13.97 -1.30
CA GLY A 46 1.31 13.37 -0.98
C GLY A 46 2.47 13.97 -1.76
N HIS A 47 2.39 15.23 -2.18
CA HIS A 47 3.52 15.96 -2.76
C HIS A 47 4.52 16.42 -1.68
N PHE A 48 5.53 15.64 -1.32
CA PHE A 48 6.47 16.01 -0.23
C PHE A 48 7.59 16.95 -0.69
N GLY A 49 8.11 17.76 0.25
CA GLY A 49 9.26 18.63 0.00
C GLY A 49 10.59 17.88 0.03
N SER A 50 11.69 18.60 -0.14
CA SER A 50 13.06 18.03 -0.12
C SER A 50 13.66 17.92 1.30
N SER A 51 12.87 18.22 2.33
CA SER A 51 13.24 18.08 3.75
C SER A 51 12.78 16.74 4.30
N GLN A 52 13.40 16.28 5.39
CA GLN A 52 13.01 15.04 6.06
C GLN A 52 11.49 15.03 6.34
N PRO A 53 10.75 13.98 5.92
CA PRO A 53 9.34 13.86 6.24
C PRO A 53 9.14 13.70 7.75
N ASN A 54 8.12 14.37 8.29
CA ASN A 54 7.74 14.19 9.68
C ASN A 54 6.82 12.96 9.80
N LEU A 55 7.41 11.77 9.95
CA LEU A 55 6.67 10.50 10.00
C LEU A 55 5.64 10.46 11.14
N ALA A 56 5.96 11.04 12.30
CA ALA A 56 5.01 11.12 13.41
C ALA A 56 3.77 11.96 13.05
N TYR A 57 3.96 13.06 12.30
CA TYR A 57 2.84 13.85 11.82
C TYR A 57 2.02 13.11 10.74
N ILE A 58 2.69 12.42 9.80
CA ILE A 58 2.03 11.57 8.81
C ILE A 58 1.16 10.53 9.51
N ARG A 59 1.72 9.75 10.44
CA ARG A 59 0.99 8.76 11.27
C ARG A 59 -0.23 9.38 11.93
N SER A 60 -0.04 10.48 12.67
CA SER A 60 -1.13 11.12 13.42
C SER A 60 -2.25 11.65 12.50
N THR A 61 -1.90 12.07 11.28
CA THR A 61 -2.87 12.52 10.28
C THR A 61 -3.67 11.34 9.74
N LEU A 62 -2.99 10.24 9.41
CA LEU A 62 -3.62 9.01 8.95
C LEU A 62 -4.50 8.39 10.05
N ASP A 63 -4.07 8.39 11.31
CA ASP A 63 -4.85 7.89 12.46
C ASP A 63 -6.15 8.69 12.61
N MET A 64 -6.06 10.03 12.56
CA MET A 64 -7.21 10.93 12.72
C MET A 64 -8.21 10.78 11.58
N LEU A 65 -7.73 10.68 10.34
CA LEU A 65 -8.58 10.51 9.17
C LEU A 65 -9.12 9.09 9.07
N GLY A 66 -8.34 8.09 9.47
CA GLY A 66 -8.73 6.68 9.49
C GLY A 66 -9.84 6.41 10.50
N ALA A 67 -9.88 7.15 11.61
CA ALA A 67 -10.99 7.10 12.57
C ALA A 67 -12.35 7.55 11.99
N THR A 68 -12.39 8.07 10.76
CA THR A 68 -13.65 8.36 10.05
C THR A 68 -14.22 7.15 9.31
N GLU A 69 -13.47 6.04 9.25
CA GLU A 69 -13.81 4.78 8.55
C GLU A 69 -13.99 4.93 7.03
N PHE A 70 -13.59 6.07 6.46
CA PHE A 70 -13.49 6.25 5.02
C PHE A 70 -12.10 5.80 4.51
N PRO A 71 -12.03 5.15 3.34
CA PRO A 71 -10.77 4.67 2.79
C PRO A 71 -9.85 5.84 2.44
N ILE A 72 -8.58 5.74 2.87
CA ILE A 72 -7.55 6.73 2.55
C ILE A 72 -6.76 6.29 1.33
N TRP A 73 -6.57 7.22 0.41
CA TRP A 73 -5.72 7.08 -0.77
C TRP A 73 -4.67 8.19 -0.78
N LEU A 74 -3.45 7.84 -1.15
CA LEU A 74 -2.37 8.80 -1.45
C LEU A 74 -2.22 8.88 -2.97
N PRO A 75 -2.93 9.76 -3.69
CA PRO A 75 -3.06 9.64 -5.14
C PRO A 75 -1.92 10.24 -5.97
N GLU A 76 -1.05 11.06 -5.37
CA GLU A 76 -0.09 11.90 -6.10
C GLU A 76 1.30 11.90 -5.41
N VAL A 77 1.72 10.77 -4.83
CA VAL A 77 2.95 10.72 -4.02
C VAL A 77 4.18 11.03 -4.86
N ASP A 78 4.89 12.10 -4.50
CA ASP A 78 6.23 12.41 -4.97
C ASP A 78 7.03 13.15 -3.89
N VAL A 79 8.33 13.35 -4.12
CA VAL A 79 9.23 14.03 -3.19
C VAL A 79 10.08 15.01 -4.00
N GLN A 80 10.12 16.28 -3.62
CA GLN A 80 10.99 17.24 -4.33
C GLN A 80 12.46 16.80 -4.32
N LYS A 81 13.19 17.16 -5.39
CA LYS A 81 14.60 16.81 -5.58
C LYS A 81 15.45 17.25 -4.39
N GLY A 82 16.32 16.34 -3.95
CA GLY A 82 17.28 16.55 -2.89
C GLY A 82 18.22 15.35 -2.78
N PRO A 83 19.31 15.46 -2.01
CA PRO A 83 20.30 14.38 -1.84
C PRO A 83 19.67 13.10 -1.26
N ASN A 84 18.61 13.23 -0.46
CA ASN A 84 17.93 12.12 0.23
C ASN A 84 16.57 11.78 -0.41
N GLN A 85 16.30 12.19 -1.66
CA GLN A 85 14.99 12.01 -2.29
C GLN A 85 14.51 10.55 -2.27
N GLY A 86 15.39 9.59 -2.58
CA GLY A 86 15.08 8.17 -2.54
C GLY A 86 14.75 7.68 -1.13
N GLN A 87 15.58 8.04 -0.14
CA GLN A 87 15.34 7.68 1.27
C GLN A 87 13.99 8.22 1.78
N TYR A 88 13.69 9.49 1.51
CA TYR A 88 12.44 10.09 1.98
C TYR A 88 11.24 9.45 1.28
N LEU A 89 11.35 9.16 -0.03
CA LEU A 89 10.32 8.43 -0.76
C LEU A 89 10.07 7.07 -0.11
N GLU A 90 11.13 6.33 0.25
CA GLU A 90 11.01 5.05 0.93
C GLU A 90 10.25 5.17 2.26
N GLU A 91 10.66 6.10 3.12
CA GLU A 91 10.03 6.30 4.43
C GLU A 91 8.54 6.66 4.29
N ILE A 92 8.19 7.54 3.35
CA ILE A 92 6.81 7.96 3.08
C ILE A 92 5.97 6.79 2.57
N LEU A 93 6.49 6.02 1.60
CA LEU A 93 5.77 4.90 1.02
C LEU A 93 5.55 3.78 2.03
N ARG A 94 6.56 3.47 2.87
CA ARG A 94 6.43 2.50 3.96
C ARG A 94 5.44 2.96 5.02
N GLU A 95 5.48 4.24 5.38
CA GLU A 95 4.55 4.80 6.37
C GLU A 95 3.10 4.69 5.89
N GLY A 96 2.82 5.10 4.64
CA GLY A 96 1.52 4.94 4.02
C GLY A 96 1.08 3.48 3.91
N PHE A 97 1.96 2.60 3.41
CA PHE A 97 1.67 1.17 3.24
C PHE A 97 1.39 0.45 4.58
N SER A 98 2.02 0.90 5.67
CA SER A 98 1.86 0.29 6.99
C SER A 98 0.60 0.72 7.75
N HIS A 99 -0.18 1.67 7.23
CA HIS A 99 -1.36 2.19 7.91
C HIS A 99 -2.63 1.48 7.44
N PRO A 100 -3.43 0.86 8.33
CA PRO A 100 -4.57 0.02 7.94
C PRO A 100 -5.65 0.78 7.14
N ALA A 101 -5.92 2.04 7.50
CA ALA A 101 -6.90 2.84 6.75
C ALA A 101 -6.44 3.28 5.34
N VAL A 102 -5.18 3.03 4.94
CA VAL A 102 -4.67 3.38 3.61
C VAL A 102 -4.90 2.20 2.67
N GLU A 103 -5.85 2.37 1.74
CA GLU A 103 -6.22 1.32 0.78
C GLU A 103 -5.48 1.44 -0.55
N GLY A 104 -4.85 2.59 -0.83
CA GLY A 104 -4.20 2.82 -2.11
C GLY A 104 -3.13 3.90 -2.08
N ILE A 105 -2.05 3.65 -2.81
CA ILE A 105 -0.98 4.62 -3.07
C ILE A 105 -0.78 4.69 -4.59
N ILE A 106 -0.88 5.89 -5.14
CA ILE A 106 -0.54 6.21 -6.51
C ILE A 106 0.56 7.26 -6.45
N MET A 107 1.66 7.00 -7.16
CA MET A 107 2.79 7.91 -7.20
C MET A 107 2.70 8.82 -8.42
N PHE A 108 3.01 10.12 -8.24
CA PHE A 108 3.08 11.09 -9.33
C PHE A 108 4.49 11.11 -9.96
N VAL A 109 4.89 9.96 -10.51
CA VAL A 109 6.27 9.69 -10.90
C VAL A 109 6.35 9.05 -12.28
N GLY A 110 7.53 9.12 -12.90
CA GLY A 110 7.77 8.48 -14.19
C GLY A 110 9.15 8.76 -14.74
N PRO A 111 9.45 8.34 -15.98
CA PRO A 111 10.76 8.56 -16.57
C PRO A 111 10.96 10.02 -16.95
N LEU A 112 12.19 10.51 -16.83
CA LEU A 112 12.58 11.84 -17.28
C LEU A 112 12.28 12.05 -18.78
N ALA A 113 12.35 10.99 -19.58
CA ALA A 113 11.98 11.00 -21.00
C ALA A 113 10.51 11.36 -21.26
N ALA A 114 9.60 11.10 -20.30
CA ALA A 114 8.18 11.43 -20.40
C ALA A 114 7.83 12.80 -19.78
N GLY A 115 8.83 13.59 -19.37
CA GLY A 115 8.62 14.95 -18.86
C GLY A 115 8.49 15.07 -17.34
N PHE A 116 8.56 13.96 -16.60
CA PHE A 116 8.61 14.00 -15.13
C PHE A 116 9.90 14.68 -14.67
N ASN A 117 9.79 15.58 -13.69
CA ASN A 117 10.92 16.40 -13.23
C ASN A 117 11.03 16.56 -11.71
N VAL A 118 10.04 16.11 -10.93
CA VAL A 118 10.04 16.09 -9.46
C VAL A 118 10.73 14.82 -8.98
N THR A 119 10.00 13.70 -8.90
CA THR A 119 10.53 12.35 -8.65
C THR A 119 10.51 11.56 -9.95
N THR A 120 11.69 11.35 -10.53
CA THR A 120 11.84 10.54 -11.74
C THR A 120 12.24 9.13 -11.33
N LEU A 121 11.60 8.09 -11.87
CA LEU A 121 12.02 6.70 -11.60
C LEU A 121 13.15 6.26 -12.53
N ALA A 122 13.14 6.72 -13.79
CA ALA A 122 14.18 6.44 -14.76
C ALA A 122 14.68 7.70 -15.48
N ASP A 123 15.91 7.65 -15.99
CA ASP A 123 16.53 8.74 -16.75
C ASP A 123 16.06 8.79 -18.23
N LYS A 124 16.69 9.65 -19.04
CA LYS A 124 16.35 9.77 -20.48
C LYS A 124 16.68 8.53 -21.30
N SER A 125 17.56 7.67 -20.80
CA SER A 125 17.96 6.40 -21.41
C SER A 125 17.22 5.22 -20.79
N PHE A 126 16.17 5.45 -19.99
CA PHE A 126 15.42 4.43 -19.25
C PHE A 126 16.28 3.61 -18.30
N LYS A 127 17.38 4.17 -17.79
CA LYS A 127 18.11 3.60 -16.66
C LYS A 127 17.46 4.03 -15.36
N ASN A 128 17.43 3.13 -14.39
CA ASN A 128 16.88 3.44 -13.09
C ASN A 128 17.63 4.60 -12.42
N THR A 129 16.89 5.39 -11.68
CA THR A 129 17.43 6.39 -10.76
C THR A 129 17.44 5.82 -9.34
N PRO A 130 18.10 6.46 -8.37
CA PRO A 130 18.03 6.03 -6.98
C PRO A 130 16.60 5.95 -6.41
N ALA A 131 15.68 6.82 -6.87
CA ALA A 131 14.28 6.74 -6.48
C ALA A 131 13.54 5.58 -7.15
N GLY A 132 13.92 5.26 -8.40
CA GLY A 132 13.44 4.05 -9.09
C GLY A 132 13.91 2.78 -8.39
N ASP A 133 15.17 2.71 -7.98
CA ASP A 133 15.72 1.54 -7.27
C ASP A 133 14.98 1.27 -5.96
N VAL A 134 14.68 2.32 -5.19
CA VAL A 134 13.85 2.23 -3.97
C VAL A 134 12.47 1.67 -4.27
N VAL A 135 11.81 2.17 -5.31
CA VAL A 135 10.45 1.74 -5.67
C VAL A 135 10.44 0.28 -6.13
N ASP A 136 11.42 -0.13 -6.96
CA ASP A 136 11.56 -1.53 -7.38
C ASP A 136 11.81 -2.45 -6.17
N GLU A 137 12.68 -2.04 -5.24
CA GLU A 137 12.95 -2.79 -4.02
C GLU A 137 11.69 -2.95 -3.14
N LEU A 138 10.93 -1.86 -2.93
CA LEU A 138 9.67 -1.92 -2.16
C LEU A 138 8.64 -2.83 -2.83
N LEU A 139 8.49 -2.73 -4.15
CA LEU A 139 7.58 -3.61 -4.88
C LEU A 139 8.00 -5.08 -4.77
N ASP A 140 9.29 -5.37 -4.81
CA ASP A 140 9.80 -6.73 -4.62
C ASP A 140 9.59 -7.24 -3.19
N GLN A 141 9.70 -6.37 -2.17
CA GLN A 141 9.40 -6.70 -0.78
C GLN A 141 7.89 -6.93 -0.53
N TRP A 142 7.03 -6.18 -1.20
CA TRP A 142 5.57 -6.24 -1.00
C TRP A 142 4.87 -7.25 -1.89
N LYS A 143 5.55 -7.81 -2.89
CA LYS A 143 5.10 -9.00 -3.60
C LYS A 143 5.13 -10.18 -2.64
N PHE A 144 3.96 -10.73 -2.34
CA PHE A 144 3.88 -12.02 -1.67
C PHE A 144 4.11 -13.14 -2.70
N GLY A 145 5.32 -13.69 -2.74
CA GLY A 145 5.63 -14.91 -3.49
C GLY A 145 5.19 -16.19 -2.77
N THR A 146 5.50 -17.37 -3.33
CA THR A 146 5.40 -18.63 -2.59
C THR A 146 6.33 -18.59 -1.38
N ARG A 147 5.81 -18.97 -0.21
CA ARG A 147 6.60 -19.04 1.02
C ARG A 147 6.51 -20.46 1.59
N GLU A 148 7.67 -21.10 1.70
CA GLU A 148 7.81 -22.43 2.28
C GLU A 148 8.25 -22.32 3.74
N THR A 149 7.67 -23.16 4.60
CA THR A 149 8.09 -23.26 6.00
C THR A 149 7.98 -24.70 6.51
N THR A 150 8.87 -25.06 7.41
CA THR A 150 8.88 -26.36 8.10
C THR A 150 8.29 -26.17 9.48
N THR A 151 7.54 -27.14 9.99
CA THR A 151 7.10 -27.07 11.40
C THR A 151 8.27 -27.35 12.34
N ASP A 152 8.15 -26.88 13.58
CA ASP A 152 9.04 -27.30 14.66
C ASP A 152 8.76 -28.76 15.10
N ASP A 153 9.51 -29.22 16.10
CA ASP A 153 9.40 -30.56 16.69
C ASP A 153 8.01 -30.82 17.33
N GLU A 154 7.25 -29.76 17.61
CA GLU A 154 5.90 -29.82 18.16
C GLU A 154 4.81 -29.73 17.08
N GLY A 155 5.19 -29.54 15.81
CA GLY A 155 4.27 -29.46 14.68
C GLY A 155 3.72 -28.05 14.40
N PHE A 156 4.33 -27.00 14.96
CA PHE A 156 3.89 -25.61 14.77
C PHE A 156 4.78 -24.84 13.79
N THR A 157 4.19 -23.88 13.08
CA THR A 157 4.92 -22.86 12.31
C THR A 157 4.17 -21.54 12.37
N ASN A 158 4.92 -20.44 12.34
CA ASN A 158 4.39 -19.08 12.35
C ASN A 158 4.79 -18.36 11.06
N ILE A 159 3.80 -17.80 10.38
CA ILE A 159 3.99 -17.05 9.14
C ILE A 159 3.24 -15.72 9.21
N SER A 160 3.88 -14.66 8.74
CA SER A 160 3.23 -13.37 8.52
C SER A 160 2.80 -13.27 7.07
N LEU A 161 1.51 -13.00 6.85
CA LEU A 161 0.85 -12.87 5.55
C LEU A 161 0.28 -11.45 5.43
N PHE A 162 0.26 -10.90 4.21
CA PHE A 162 -0.51 -9.68 3.93
C PHE A 162 -2.01 -10.01 3.83
N HIS A 163 -2.88 -9.02 3.85
CA HIS A 163 -4.30 -9.26 3.55
C HIS A 163 -4.48 -9.87 2.16
N GLY A 164 -5.37 -10.86 2.06
CA GLY A 164 -5.66 -11.55 0.81
C GLY A 164 -6.01 -13.02 0.98
N ASP A 165 -6.23 -13.67 -0.16
CA ASP A 165 -6.57 -15.08 -0.21
C ASP A 165 -5.33 -15.94 -0.51
N TYR A 166 -5.17 -16.98 0.28
CA TYR A 166 -4.05 -17.91 0.23
C TYR A 166 -4.54 -19.33 0.05
N GLU A 167 -3.73 -20.13 -0.62
CA GLU A 167 -3.80 -21.57 -0.67
C GLU A 167 -2.61 -22.15 0.10
N ILE A 168 -2.90 -22.82 1.20
CA ILE A 168 -1.94 -23.46 2.06
C ILE A 168 -1.88 -24.93 1.68
N THR A 169 -0.72 -25.42 1.26
CA THR A 169 -0.45 -26.83 0.95
C THR A 169 0.51 -27.42 1.98
N VAL A 170 0.06 -28.42 2.70
CA VAL A 170 0.86 -29.15 3.69
C VAL A 170 1.37 -30.41 3.04
N GLN A 171 2.67 -30.68 3.16
CA GLN A 171 3.31 -31.88 2.66
C GLN A 171 3.86 -32.70 3.85
N ASN A 172 3.70 -34.01 3.80
CA ASN A 172 4.35 -34.93 4.72
C ASN A 172 5.26 -35.87 3.93
N HIS A 173 6.56 -35.67 4.04
CA HIS A 173 7.54 -36.49 3.33
C HIS A 173 7.68 -37.91 3.91
N THR A 174 7.25 -38.15 5.16
CA THR A 174 7.28 -39.49 5.78
C THR A 174 6.19 -40.39 5.21
N THR A 175 4.98 -39.85 5.05
CA THR A 175 3.83 -40.59 4.50
C THR A 175 3.62 -40.34 3.00
N ASN A 176 4.42 -39.45 2.40
CA ASN A 176 4.30 -38.97 1.02
C ASN A 176 2.87 -38.50 0.68
N SER A 177 2.25 -37.78 1.62
CA SER A 177 0.88 -37.28 1.51
C SER A 177 0.84 -35.75 1.54
N SER A 178 -0.14 -35.14 0.89
CA SER A 178 -0.38 -33.70 0.95
C SER A 178 -1.84 -33.35 1.23
N ALA A 179 -2.07 -32.17 1.79
CA ALA A 179 -3.39 -31.59 2.01
C ALA A 179 -3.37 -30.10 1.65
N THR A 180 -4.46 -29.57 1.11
CA THR A 180 -4.54 -28.16 0.69
C THR A 180 -5.77 -27.50 1.29
N LEU A 181 -5.64 -26.24 1.73
CA LEU A 181 -6.70 -25.43 2.34
C LEU A 181 -6.65 -23.99 1.82
N GLY A 182 -7.81 -23.36 1.62
CA GLY A 182 -7.92 -21.93 1.40
C GLY A 182 -7.96 -21.14 2.71
N LEU A 183 -7.18 -20.06 2.81
CA LEU A 183 -7.17 -19.13 3.94
C LEU A 183 -7.39 -17.69 3.44
N GLY A 184 -8.45 -17.03 3.91
CA GLY A 184 -8.61 -15.59 3.76
C GLY A 184 -8.01 -14.87 4.95
N VAL A 185 -7.06 -13.96 4.72
CA VAL A 185 -6.46 -13.09 5.75
C VAL A 185 -7.09 -11.71 5.62
N THR A 186 -7.78 -11.27 6.68
CA THR A 186 -8.52 -10.00 6.72
C THR A 186 -8.16 -9.21 7.97
N GLU A 187 -8.52 -7.92 8.03
CA GLU A 187 -8.28 -7.07 9.21
C GLU A 187 -8.99 -7.57 10.47
N ASP A 188 -10.19 -8.15 10.31
CA ASP A 188 -11.02 -8.60 11.42
C ASP A 188 -10.51 -9.91 12.07
N GLU A 189 -9.65 -10.66 11.36
CA GLU A 189 -9.06 -11.92 11.81
C GLU A 189 -7.53 -11.89 11.65
N PRO A 190 -6.81 -11.12 12.50
CA PRO A 190 -5.37 -10.92 12.36
C PRO A 190 -4.54 -12.16 12.73
N GLN A 191 -5.17 -13.17 13.33
CA GLN A 191 -4.56 -14.44 13.69
C GLN A 191 -5.51 -15.59 13.40
N THR A 192 -5.03 -16.57 12.63
CA THR A 192 -5.78 -17.79 12.34
C THR A 192 -4.93 -19.00 12.68
N ILE A 193 -5.49 -19.90 13.48
CA ILE A 193 -4.88 -21.20 13.77
C ILE A 193 -5.49 -22.22 12.79
N VAL A 194 -4.65 -22.75 11.92
CA VAL A 194 -5.03 -23.85 11.02
C VAL A 194 -4.45 -25.14 11.59
N GLN A 195 -5.32 -26.07 11.99
CA GLN A 195 -4.88 -27.40 12.41
C GLN A 195 -4.82 -28.35 11.22
N LEU A 196 -3.65 -28.95 11.02
CA LEU A 196 -3.35 -29.83 9.90
C LEU A 196 -2.73 -31.10 10.47
N SER A 197 -3.09 -32.25 9.92
CA SER A 197 -2.66 -33.55 10.45
C SER A 197 -1.26 -33.99 9.96
N THR A 198 -0.39 -33.06 9.56
CA THR A 198 0.89 -33.34 8.86
C THR A 198 1.96 -32.27 9.12
N SER A 199 3.25 -32.62 8.98
CA SER A 199 4.39 -31.95 9.61
C SER A 199 5.22 -30.95 8.77
N GLU A 200 4.86 -30.58 7.53
CA GLU A 200 5.54 -29.48 6.80
C GLU A 200 4.57 -28.68 5.93
N THR A 201 4.71 -27.35 5.87
CA THR A 201 3.68 -26.45 5.31
C THR A 201 4.23 -25.49 4.25
N GLU A 202 3.77 -25.62 3.02
CA GLU A 202 3.96 -24.67 1.93
C GLU A 202 2.76 -23.71 1.82
N ILE A 203 2.99 -22.41 1.61
CA ILE A 203 1.92 -21.41 1.52
C ILE A 203 2.07 -20.61 0.22
N ARG A 204 1.02 -20.61 -0.59
CA ARG A 204 0.93 -19.89 -1.86
C ARG A 204 -0.19 -18.88 -1.78
N ARG A 205 -0.01 -17.67 -2.30
CA ARG A 205 -1.13 -16.74 -2.47
C ARG A 205 -1.89 -17.11 -3.74
N GLN A 206 -3.22 -17.15 -3.69
CA GLN A 206 -3.99 -17.34 -4.91
C GLN A 206 -4.03 -16.01 -5.68
N SER A 207 -3.55 -16.02 -6.93
CA SER A 207 -3.81 -14.91 -7.85
C SER A 207 -5.26 -15.01 -8.31
N ARG A 208 -6.16 -14.27 -7.65
CA ARG A 208 -7.45 -13.96 -8.29
C ARG A 208 -7.13 -13.11 -9.52
N GLY A 209 -7.82 -13.35 -10.65
CA GLY A 209 -7.69 -12.61 -11.91
C GLY A 209 -8.11 -11.13 -11.85
N THR A 210 -7.88 -10.48 -10.71
CA THR A 210 -8.14 -9.10 -10.34
C THR A 210 -6.96 -8.55 -9.53
N ASP A 211 -5.72 -8.90 -9.87
CA ASP A 211 -4.50 -8.19 -9.45
C ASP A 211 -4.51 -6.78 -10.08
N GLN A 212 -5.45 -5.95 -9.64
CA GLN A 212 -5.69 -4.61 -10.16
C GLN A 212 -5.26 -3.50 -9.17
N ASN A 213 -4.60 -3.86 -8.06
CA ASN A 213 -4.18 -2.91 -7.03
C ASN A 213 -2.66 -2.64 -6.98
N CYS A 214 -2.05 -2.58 -8.16
CA CYS A 214 -0.89 -1.72 -8.42
C CYS A 214 -0.98 -1.21 -9.86
N CYS A 215 -2.09 -0.55 -10.19
CA CYS A 215 -2.17 0.20 -11.45
C CYS A 215 -1.22 1.40 -11.38
N TYR A 216 0.00 1.21 -11.86
CA TYR A 216 0.72 2.29 -12.54
C TYR A 216 -0.13 2.72 -13.73
N SER A 217 -0.93 3.77 -13.55
CA SER A 217 -1.60 4.41 -14.69
C SER A 217 -0.58 5.22 -15.48
N CYS A 218 0.16 4.53 -16.35
CA CYS A 218 0.70 5.13 -17.55
C CYS A 218 -0.24 4.76 -18.69
N TYR A 219 -1.02 5.74 -19.16
CA TYR A 219 -1.79 5.66 -20.40
C TYR A 219 -0.86 5.22 -21.54
N ARG A 220 -0.82 3.93 -21.88
CA ARG A 220 -0.34 3.47 -23.19
C ARG A 220 -1.56 3.29 -24.08
N ASN A 221 -1.74 4.26 -24.97
CA ASN A 221 -2.62 4.14 -26.13
C ASN A 221 -2.35 2.83 -26.86
N CYS A 222 -3.45 2.15 -27.20
CA CYS A 222 -3.53 1.11 -28.20
C CYS A 222 -2.84 1.57 -29.50
N HIS A 223 -1.94 0.76 -30.03
CA HIS A 223 -1.86 0.41 -31.46
C HIS A 223 -0.84 -0.72 -31.63
N GLY A 224 -1.37 -1.94 -31.78
CA GLY A 224 -0.65 -3.05 -32.39
C GLY A 224 -1.08 -3.17 -33.86
N VAL A 225 -0.09 -3.24 -34.73
CA VAL A 225 0.00 -4.29 -35.75
C VAL A 225 1.02 -5.27 -35.22
#